data_AF-M0JG27-F1
#
_entry.id   AF-M0JG27-F1
#
_cell.length_a   1.000
_cell.length_b   1.000
_cell.length_c   1.000
_cell.angle_alpha   90.00
_cell.angle_beta   90.00
_cell.angle_gamma   90.00
#
_symmetry.space_group_name_H-M   'P 1'
#
loop_
_entity.id
_entity.type
_entity.pdbx_description
1 polymer ?
#
loop_
_entity_poly.entity_id
_entity_poly.type
_entity_poly.pdbx_seq_one_letter_code
_entity_poly.pdbx_strand_id
1 'polypeptide(L)'
;MTPVLPESDPPTRVLRRAQYEAFAFELLDGDVRVRNESYADPDVHEYRVRIRDGVPDSCSCPADAGSDGPCKHRVAVAIRPRILDLAIQMRVVADGGSTSRGDDDTADLPCECEQLSEALPCWNCIDAGRRDLSE
;
A
#
# COMPACT_ATOMS: atom_id res chain seq x y z
N MET A 1 10.60 2.01 -5.82
CA MET A 1 10.59 0.56 -6.08
C MET A 1 9.18 0.18 -6.47
N THR A 2 8.96 -0.26 -7.70
CA THR A 2 7.64 -0.74 -8.13
C THR A 2 7.36 -2.05 -7.38
N PRO A 3 6.25 -2.18 -6.63
CA PRO A 3 5.94 -3.43 -5.95
C PRO A 3 5.81 -4.54 -7.01
N VAL A 4 6.63 -5.58 -6.88
CA VAL A 4 6.57 -6.76 -7.73
C VAL A 4 5.30 -7.51 -7.33
N LEU A 5 4.28 -7.47 -8.20
CA LEU A 5 3.11 -8.33 -8.02
C LEU A 5 3.57 -9.80 -8.10
N PRO A 6 3.00 -10.70 -7.28
CA PRO A 6 3.35 -12.11 -7.38
C PRO A 6 3.12 -12.62 -8.81
N GLU A 7 4.09 -13.36 -9.33
CA GLU A 7 4.19 -13.80 -10.73
C GLU A 7 3.02 -14.70 -11.21
N SER A 8 2.16 -15.13 -10.28
CA SER A 8 0.98 -15.95 -10.56
C SER A 8 -0.31 -15.14 -10.45
N ASP A 9 -1.07 -15.08 -11.54
CA ASP A 9 -2.42 -14.53 -11.52
C ASP A 9 -3.30 -15.32 -10.55
N PRO A 10 -3.96 -14.67 -9.57
CA PRO A 10 -4.87 -15.35 -8.68
C PRO A 10 -6.09 -15.85 -9.46
N PRO A 11 -6.70 -16.98 -9.05
CA PRO A 11 -7.91 -17.45 -9.70
C PRO A 11 -9.02 -16.39 -9.62
N THR A 12 -9.79 -16.21 -10.70
CA THR A 12 -10.79 -15.12 -10.84
C THR A 12 -11.74 -15.00 -9.64
N ARG A 13 -12.11 -16.14 -9.03
CA ARG A 13 -12.95 -16.15 -7.82
C ARG A 13 -12.28 -15.45 -6.64
N VAL A 14 -10.99 -15.68 -6.44
CA VAL A 14 -10.21 -15.08 -5.34
C VAL A 14 -10.05 -13.58 -5.60
N LEU A 15 -9.72 -13.19 -6.83
CA LEU A 15 -9.58 -11.77 -7.20
C LEU A 15 -10.87 -10.99 -6.95
N ARG A 16 -12.02 -11.50 -7.41
CA ARG A 16 -13.32 -10.84 -7.17
C ARG A 16 -13.61 -10.67 -5.69
N ARG A 17 -13.36 -11.70 -4.87
CA ARG A 17 -13.57 -11.61 -3.42
C ARG A 17 -12.62 -10.62 -2.77
N ALA A 18 -11.37 -10.57 -3.18
CA ALA A 18 -10.38 -9.60 -2.71
C ALA A 18 -10.76 -8.13 -3.02
N GLN A 19 -11.51 -7.92 -4.11
CA GLN A 19 -11.99 -6.61 -4.55
C GLN A 19 -13.26 -6.17 -3.83
N TYR A 20 -14.28 -7.04 -3.75
CA TYR A 20 -15.63 -6.63 -3.32
C TYR A 20 -15.95 -6.92 -1.86
N GLU A 21 -15.25 -7.83 -1.18
CA GLU A 21 -15.46 -8.02 0.26
C GLU A 21 -14.92 -6.81 1.04
N ALA A 22 -15.64 -6.45 2.10
CA ALA A 22 -15.28 -5.36 2.99
C ALA A 22 -14.11 -5.80 3.89
N PHE A 23 -12.90 -5.41 3.52
CA PHE A 23 -11.70 -5.66 4.33
C PHE A 23 -11.26 -4.38 5.05
N ALA A 24 -11.09 -4.48 6.36
CA ALA A 24 -10.36 -3.52 7.16
C ALA A 24 -8.90 -3.97 7.30
N PHE A 25 -7.98 -3.01 7.28
CA PHE A 25 -6.54 -3.25 7.29
C PHE A 25 -5.89 -2.50 8.46
N GLU A 26 -5.05 -3.19 9.20
CA GLU A 26 -4.23 -2.62 10.27
C GLU A 26 -2.76 -3.04 10.05
N LEU A 27 -1.83 -2.09 10.20
CA LEU A 27 -0.40 -2.35 10.07
C LEU A 27 0.15 -2.89 11.40
N LEU A 28 0.89 -3.99 11.37
CA LEU A 28 1.42 -4.63 12.59
C LEU A 28 2.81 -5.22 12.34
N ASP A 29 3.85 -4.63 12.93
CA ASP A 29 5.26 -5.04 12.82
C ASP A 29 5.76 -5.33 11.39
N GLY A 30 5.37 -4.47 10.44
CA GLY A 30 5.70 -4.61 9.02
C GLY A 30 4.87 -5.65 8.26
N ASP A 31 3.90 -6.27 8.94
CA ASP A 31 2.87 -7.11 8.35
C ASP A 31 1.52 -6.37 8.30
N VAL A 32 0.50 -7.03 7.74
CA VAL A 32 -0.86 -6.48 7.64
C VAL A 32 -1.85 -7.42 8.28
N ARG A 33 -2.58 -6.95 9.29
CA ARG A 33 -3.77 -7.61 9.82
C ARG A 33 -4.96 -7.24 8.94
N VAL A 34 -5.69 -8.25 8.48
CA VAL A 34 -6.84 -8.13 7.59
C VAL A 34 -8.06 -8.68 8.31
N ARG A 35 -9.07 -7.83 8.53
CA ARG A 35 -10.35 -8.21 9.11
C ARG A 35 -11.44 -8.15 8.05
N ASN A 36 -12.22 -9.22 7.93
CA ASN A 36 -13.32 -9.28 6.97
C ASN A 36 -14.64 -8.82 7.60
N GLU A 37 -15.04 -7.59 7.28
CA GLU A 37 -16.27 -6.94 7.77
C GLU A 37 -17.52 -7.33 6.98
N SER A 38 -17.40 -8.24 5.99
CA SER A 38 -18.58 -8.81 5.31
C SER A 38 -19.30 -9.88 6.13
N TYR A 39 -18.72 -10.33 7.25
CA TYR A 39 -19.34 -11.28 8.17
C TYR A 39 -20.04 -10.57 9.34
N ALA A 40 -21.03 -11.22 9.94
CA ALA A 40 -21.75 -10.70 11.10
C ALA A 40 -20.86 -10.56 12.35
N ASP A 41 -19.83 -11.41 12.46
CA ASP A 41 -18.84 -11.40 13.54
C ASP A 41 -17.42 -11.16 12.97
N PRO A 42 -17.07 -9.91 12.61
CA PRO A 42 -15.81 -9.61 11.92
C PRO A 42 -14.55 -10.02 12.69
N ASP A 43 -14.58 -9.97 14.02
CA ASP A 43 -13.42 -10.24 14.87
C ASP A 43 -12.97 -11.71 14.82
N VAL A 44 -13.85 -12.64 14.44
CA VAL A 44 -13.52 -14.05 14.21
C VAL A 44 -12.88 -14.25 12.82
N HIS A 45 -12.98 -13.24 11.95
CA HIS A 45 -12.47 -13.24 10.59
C HIS A 45 -11.29 -12.28 10.42
N GLU A 46 -10.41 -12.28 11.41
CA GLU A 46 -9.16 -11.55 11.41
C GLU A 46 -7.96 -12.47 11.14
N TYR A 47 -7.13 -12.10 10.17
CA TYR A 47 -5.95 -12.87 9.78
C TYR A 47 -4.74 -11.97 9.54
N ARG A 48 -3.55 -12.44 9.90
CA ARG A 48 -2.28 -11.75 9.65
C ARG A 48 -1.71 -12.19 8.31
N VAL A 49 -1.51 -11.24 7.41
CA VAL A 49 -0.78 -11.39 6.15
C VAL A 49 0.66 -10.94 6.38
N ARG A 50 1.61 -11.86 6.22
CA ARG A 50 3.03 -11.58 6.35
C ARG A 50 3.60 -11.00 5.08
N ILE A 51 4.36 -9.92 5.22
CA ILE A 51 5.08 -9.30 4.11
C ILE A 51 6.54 -9.72 4.18
N ARG A 52 7.07 -10.27 3.07
CA ARG A 52 8.49 -10.60 2.91
C ARG A 52 8.94 -10.15 1.54
N ASP A 53 10.13 -9.55 1.46
CA ASP A 53 10.72 -9.08 0.20
C ASP A 53 9.76 -8.20 -0.63
N GLY A 54 8.95 -7.40 0.06
CA GLY A 54 7.99 -6.48 -0.54
C GLY A 54 6.70 -7.12 -1.06
N VAL A 55 6.44 -8.41 -0.80
CA VAL A 55 5.25 -9.12 -1.29
C VAL A 55 4.46 -9.81 -0.16
N PRO A 56 3.12 -9.95 -0.31
CA PRO A 56 2.30 -10.78 0.58
C PRO A 56 2.63 -12.28 0.44
N ASP A 57 3.51 -12.77 1.30
CA ASP A 57 4.07 -14.12 1.22
C ASP A 57 3.14 -15.20 1.78
N SER A 58 2.51 -14.95 2.93
CA SER A 58 1.66 -15.94 3.60
C SER A 58 0.59 -15.28 4.46
N CYS A 59 -0.45 -16.03 4.81
CA CYS A 59 -1.57 -15.56 5.63
C CYS A 59 -1.95 -16.59 6.69
N SER A 60 -2.36 -16.15 7.88
CA SER A 60 -2.82 -17.04 8.96
C SER A 60 -4.22 -17.65 8.73
N CYS A 61 -4.87 -17.37 7.59
CA CYS A 61 -6.20 -17.87 7.31
C CYS A 61 -6.21 -19.35 6.88
N PRO A 62 -7.30 -20.10 7.13
CA PRO A 62 -7.38 -21.51 6.75
C PRO A 62 -7.18 -21.78 5.25
N ALA A 63 -7.56 -20.82 4.39
CA ALA A 63 -7.43 -20.97 2.95
C ALA A 63 -5.97 -20.98 2.47
N ASP A 64 -5.08 -20.24 3.13
CA ASP A 64 -3.67 -20.19 2.77
C ASP A 64 -2.93 -21.48 3.18
N ALA A 65 -3.38 -22.14 4.26
CA ALA A 65 -2.83 -23.41 4.70
C ALA A 65 -3.24 -24.60 3.82
N GLY A 66 -4.39 -24.50 3.14
CA GLY A 66 -5.00 -25.62 2.41
C GLY A 66 -4.93 -25.52 0.89
N SER A 67 -4.32 -24.49 0.30
CA SER A 67 -4.26 -24.32 -1.15
C SER A 67 -2.89 -23.82 -1.62
N ASP A 68 -2.45 -24.27 -2.79
CA ASP A 68 -1.19 -23.86 -3.41
C ASP A 68 -1.20 -22.41 -3.95
N GLY A 69 -2.37 -21.75 -3.96
CA GLY A 69 -2.54 -20.39 -4.49
C GLY A 69 -2.74 -19.33 -3.40
N PRO A 70 -2.57 -18.03 -3.74
CA PRO A 70 -2.76 -16.97 -2.77
C PRO A 70 -4.21 -16.90 -2.30
N CYS A 71 -4.42 -16.85 -0.98
CA CYS A 71 -5.73 -16.60 -0.43
C CYS A 71 -6.22 -15.18 -0.75
N LYS A 72 -7.54 -14.95 -0.63
CA LYS A 72 -8.15 -13.64 -0.89
C LYS A 72 -7.54 -12.50 -0.07
N HIS A 73 -7.03 -12.77 1.14
CA HIS A 73 -6.40 -11.76 2.00
C HIS A 73 -5.05 -11.30 1.44
N ARG A 74 -4.21 -12.23 0.97
CA ARG A 74 -2.94 -11.89 0.30
C ARG A 74 -3.19 -11.07 -0.96
N VAL A 75 -4.16 -11.50 -1.78
CA VAL A 75 -4.55 -10.76 -2.98
C VAL A 75 -5.12 -9.39 -2.61
N ALA A 76 -5.92 -9.29 -1.55
CA ALA A 76 -6.50 -8.02 -1.10
C ALA A 76 -5.42 -7.00 -0.70
N VAL A 77 -4.34 -7.44 -0.05
CA VAL A 77 -3.18 -6.59 0.25
C VAL A 77 -2.41 -6.24 -1.03
N ALA A 78 -2.14 -7.22 -1.90
CA ALA A 78 -1.37 -7.01 -3.13
C ALA A 78 -2.01 -5.99 -4.08
N ILE A 79 -3.34 -6.00 -4.24
CA ILE A 79 -4.06 -5.06 -5.12
C ILE A 79 -4.24 -3.67 -4.50
N ARG A 80 -3.74 -3.42 -3.28
CA ARG A 80 -3.83 -2.13 -2.57
C ARG A 80 -2.41 -1.61 -2.27
N PRO A 81 -1.71 -1.04 -3.28
CA PRO A 81 -0.28 -0.72 -3.18
C PRO A 81 0.10 0.14 -1.99
N ARG A 82 -0.74 1.13 -1.63
CA ARG A 82 -0.48 2.03 -0.49
C ARG A 82 -0.38 1.30 0.85
N ILE A 83 -1.18 0.26 1.06
CA ILE A 83 -1.14 -0.53 2.29
C ILE A 83 0.15 -1.34 2.34
N LEU A 84 0.52 -1.95 1.22
CA LEU A 84 1.74 -2.72 1.10
C LEU A 84 2.99 -1.84 1.29
N ASP A 85 3.03 -0.67 0.66
CA ASP A 85 4.13 0.30 0.78
C ASP A 85 4.34 0.73 2.24
N LEU A 86 3.26 1.05 2.95
CA LEU A 86 3.34 1.47 4.36
C LEU A 86 3.80 0.32 5.28
N ALA A 87 3.34 -0.91 5.03
CA ALA A 87 3.82 -2.08 5.77
C ALA A 87 5.33 -2.28 5.59
N ILE A 88 5.83 -2.18 4.34
CA ILE A 88 7.26 -2.28 4.04
C ILE A 88 8.05 -1.17 4.75
N GLN A 89 7.60 0.08 4.66
CA GLN A 89 8.25 1.21 5.33
C GLN A 89 8.31 1.03 6.85
N MET A 90 7.23 0.53 7.46
CA MET A 90 7.20 0.31 8.90
C MET A 90 8.26 -0.72 9.36
N ARG A 91 8.53 -1.76 8.56
CA ARG A 91 9.63 -2.69 8.85
C ARG A 91 11.00 -2.01 8.79
N VAL A 92 11.25 -1.20 7.76
CA VAL A 92 12.52 -0.48 7.60
C VAL A 92 12.83 0.39 8.83
N VAL A 93 11.83 1.10 9.35
CA VAL A 93 11.98 1.93 10.56
C VAL A 93 12.30 1.09 11.80
N ALA A 94 11.64 -0.05 11.96
CA ALA A 94 11.83 -0.93 13.13
C ALA A 94 13.23 -1.57 13.18
N ASP A 95 13.81 -1.90 12.03
CA ASP A 95 15.13 -2.52 11.91
C ASP A 95 16.30 -1.50 11.99
N GLY A 96 16.02 -0.23 12.36
CA GLY A 96 17.01 0.84 12.47
C GLY A 96 17.38 1.48 11.13
N GLY A 97 16.65 1.19 10.06
CA GLY A 97 16.76 1.90 8.80
C GLY A 97 16.08 3.26 8.91
N SER A 98 16.86 4.34 8.79
CA SER A 98 16.27 5.65 8.54
C SER A 98 15.59 5.61 7.18
N THR A 99 14.28 5.88 7.13
CA THR A 99 13.71 6.39 5.89
C THR A 99 14.38 7.75 5.70
N SER A 100 15.42 7.79 4.86
CA SER A 100 15.69 9.01 4.13
C SER A 100 14.41 9.23 3.32
N ARG A 101 13.44 9.93 3.92
CA ARG A 101 12.52 10.77 3.16
C ARG A 101 13.47 11.51 2.26
N GLY A 102 13.49 11.11 0.98
CA GLY A 102 14.49 11.60 0.05
C GLY A 102 14.60 13.09 0.31
N ASP A 103 15.77 13.50 0.77
CA ASP A 103 16.23 14.85 0.53
C ASP A 103 16.39 14.82 -0.99
N ASP A 104 15.24 15.01 -1.64
CA ASP A 104 15.16 15.18 -3.05
C ASP A 104 15.87 16.51 -3.21
N ASP A 105 17.08 16.44 -3.76
CA ASP A 105 17.84 17.54 -4.33
C ASP A 105 17.03 18.25 -5.47
N THR A 106 15.70 18.31 -5.37
CA THR A 106 14.80 19.19 -6.12
C THR A 106 14.67 20.56 -5.46
N ALA A 107 15.29 20.79 -4.28
CA ALA A 107 15.35 22.12 -3.69
C ALA A 107 16.04 23.16 -4.62
N ASP A 108 16.86 22.72 -5.57
CA ASP A 108 17.58 23.58 -6.52
C ASP A 108 17.07 23.48 -7.99
N LEU A 109 16.02 22.69 -8.27
CA LEU A 109 15.44 22.66 -9.61
C LEU A 109 14.55 23.91 -9.83
N PRO A 110 14.80 24.72 -10.87
CA PRO A 110 14.01 25.92 -11.14
C PRO A 110 12.56 25.53 -11.42
N CYS A 111 11.63 26.42 -11.07
CA CYS A 111 10.19 26.18 -11.22
C CYS A 111 9.79 26.04 -12.70
N GLU A 112 9.69 24.81 -13.20
CA GLU A 112 9.21 24.54 -14.57
C GLU A 112 7.67 24.62 -14.68
N CYS A 113 7.09 25.78 -14.31
CA CYS A 113 5.65 26.04 -14.45
C CYS A 113 5.32 26.84 -15.73
N GLU A 114 6.29 27.05 -16.63
CA GLU A 114 6.18 27.93 -17.81
C GLU A 114 5.14 27.44 -18.85
N GLN A 115 4.67 26.20 -18.71
CA GLN A 115 3.67 25.56 -19.58
C GLN A 115 2.26 25.50 -18.96
N LEU A 116 2.09 25.95 -17.72
CA LEU A 116 0.77 26.04 -17.09
C LEU A 116 0.13 27.38 -17.48
N SER A 117 -1.08 27.34 -18.04
CA SER A 117 -1.84 28.55 -18.34
C SER A 117 -2.08 29.36 -17.05
N GLU A 118 -2.16 30.69 -17.16
CA GLU A 118 -2.38 31.61 -16.03
C GLU A 118 -3.65 31.31 -15.20
N ALA A 119 -4.52 30.42 -15.69
CA ALA A 119 -5.75 30.00 -15.05
C ALA A 119 -5.56 28.92 -13.97
N LEU A 120 -4.43 28.22 -13.91
CA LEU A 120 -4.23 27.10 -12.97
C LEU A 120 -3.00 27.32 -12.08
N PRO A 121 -3.17 27.25 -10.74
CA PRO A 121 -2.06 27.40 -9.83
C PRO A 121 -1.07 26.22 -9.96
N CYS A 122 0.23 26.52 -9.89
CA CYS A 122 1.28 25.50 -9.92
C CYS A 122 1.36 24.80 -8.55
N TRP A 123 0.54 23.77 -8.35
CA TRP A 123 0.41 23.05 -7.07
C TRP A 123 1.74 22.54 -6.51
N ASN A 124 2.63 22.04 -7.37
CA ASN A 124 3.95 21.57 -6.95
C ASN A 124 4.81 22.68 -6.29
N CYS A 125 4.59 23.95 -6.64
CA CYS A 125 5.31 25.07 -6.02
C CYS A 125 4.62 25.59 -4.76
N ILE A 126 3.29 25.47 -4.66
CA ILE A 126 2.54 25.85 -3.47
C ILE A 126 2.79 24.85 -2.34
N ASP A 127 2.74 23.55 -2.63
CA ASP A 127 3.04 22.49 -1.65
C ASP A 127 4.49 22.59 -1.13
N ALA A 128 5.42 23.04 -1.99
CA ALA A 128 6.81 23.28 -1.62
C ALA A 128 7.06 24.64 -0.95
N GLY A 129 6.04 25.47 -0.75
CA GLY A 129 6.16 26.79 -0.13
C GLY A 129 6.93 27.83 -0.96
N ARG A 130 7.11 27.61 -2.26
CA ARG A 130 7.85 28.49 -3.17
C ARG A 130 6.97 29.54 -3.85
N ARG A 131 5.64 29.43 -3.76
CA ARG A 131 4.67 30.38 -4.31
C ARG A 131 3.40 30.40 -3.47
N ASP A 132 2.84 31.59 -3.26
CA ASP A 132 1.56 31.75 -2.59
C ASP A 132 0.38 31.47 -3.53
N LEU A 133 -0.73 31.01 -2.95
CA LEU A 133 -2.02 30.99 -3.62
C LEU A 133 -2.46 32.45 -3.81
N SER A 134 -2.46 32.92 -5.05
CA SER A 134 -3.11 34.19 -5.37
C SER A 134 -4.61 34.09 -5.04
N GLU A 135 -5.19 35.14 -4.44
CA GLU A 135 -6.64 35.28 -4.24
C GLU A 135 -7.41 35.48 -5.55
#